data_AF-A0A8D2LBB4-F1
#
_entry.id   AF-A0A8D2LBB4-F1
#
_cell.length_a   1.000
_cell.length_b   1.000
_cell.length_c   1.000
_cell.angle_alpha   90.00
_cell.angle_beta   90.00
_cell.angle_gamma   90.00
#
_symmetry.space_group_name_H-M   'P 1'
#
loop_
_entity.id
_entity.type
_entity.pdbx_description
1 polymer ?
#
loop_
_entity_poly.entity_id
_entity_poly.type
_entity_poly.pdbx_seq_one_letter_code
_entity_poly.pdbx_strand_id
1 'polypeptide(L)'
;KTRQLFKCPISSQQESYYQPRSLEKHADSVLALASVLWSISYYSSPLAVFYLYRKGMELLLCVNALGGSAGLRLPSQKCCLFFPGIGRWTNPQYIQFITILEDAHRYGTSEHKKKLASYNFDFRSWPVDFRWDEATTSYCKDLHEFGKLMSCEFIKEREYTVRLQPLFSSFLNSYIVAHTFGRRMLYPGSMYLLQKALMPVLLQGQARLVEECNGKRAKLATCDGNEIDTMFMDRRETSEPQGQKLVICCEGNAGFYEIGCLSTPLDAGYSVLGWNHPGFAGSTGVPLPQNEANAMDVVMQYAIHRLGFLPEDILLYAWSIGGFTATWAAMSYPDISGLILDASFDDLVPLALKVMPESWRGLVTRTVRQHLNLNNGEQLCWYQGPVLLVRRTKDEIITTTVPDDIMSNRGNNLLLKLLTHRYPKVMAEEGVRVVREWLGASTPMEEASIYSSYEVEDDWCLSVLKSYKAEDGGEFPWSVGEDMTPEGRRQLALFLARKHLQNFEATHCTPLPSQEFNLPWSL
;
A
#
# COMPACT_ATOMS: atom_id res chain seq x y z
N LYS A 1 24.47 1.72 18.86
CA LYS A 1 23.01 1.45 18.84
C LYS A 1 22.37 2.03 17.58
N THR A 2 22.77 3.23 17.15
CA THR A 2 22.16 3.89 15.99
C THR A 2 23.24 4.49 15.06
N ARG A 3 23.14 4.27 13.73
CA ARG A 3 24.18 4.66 12.76
C ARG A 3 24.05 6.08 12.22
N GLN A 4 22.85 6.64 12.24
CA GLN A 4 22.55 7.99 11.79
C GLN A 4 21.88 8.73 12.96
N LEU A 5 22.33 9.95 13.22
CA LEU A 5 21.73 10.86 14.18
C LEU A 5 21.63 12.22 13.50
N PHE A 6 20.42 12.74 13.40
CA PHE A 6 20.11 14.09 12.98
C PHE A 6 19.19 14.67 14.06
N LYS A 7 19.42 15.90 14.51
CA LYS A 7 18.49 16.60 15.40
C LYS A 7 17.57 17.43 14.49
N CYS A 8 16.26 17.20 14.55
CA CYS A 8 15.29 18.04 13.86
C CYS A 8 15.06 19.30 14.71
N PRO A 9 15.10 20.51 14.13
CA PRO A 9 14.96 21.74 14.88
C PRO A 9 13.50 21.90 15.36
N ILE A 10 13.28 21.75 16.66
CA ILE A 10 12.09 22.30 17.31
C ILE A 10 12.47 23.70 17.76
N SER A 11 11.85 24.72 17.14
CA SER A 11 11.97 26.15 17.40
C SER A 11 13.10 26.91 16.68
N SER A 12 12.83 28.19 16.45
CA SER A 12 13.59 29.22 15.72
C SER A 12 14.97 29.59 16.29
N GLN A 13 15.57 28.72 17.10
CA GLN A 13 16.97 28.83 17.48
C GLN A 13 17.79 27.85 16.66
N GLN A 14 18.82 28.41 16.03
CA GLN A 14 19.76 27.78 15.11
C GLN A 14 20.61 26.72 15.82
N GLU A 15 19.99 25.62 16.28
CA GLU A 15 20.72 24.51 16.91
C GLU A 15 21.16 23.50 15.86
N SER A 16 22.48 23.41 15.71
CA SER A 16 23.20 22.75 14.62
C SER A 16 22.89 21.26 14.47
N TYR A 17 22.72 20.81 13.21
CA TYR A 17 22.84 19.42 12.78
C TYR A 17 24.01 18.69 13.47
N TYR A 18 23.82 17.43 13.85
CA TYR A 18 24.94 16.57 14.27
C TYR A 18 25.99 16.56 13.17
N GLN A 19 27.19 17.07 13.49
CA GLN A 19 28.30 17.08 12.56
C GLN A 19 29.22 15.88 12.85
N PRO A 20 29.18 14.81 12.03
CA PRO A 20 30.10 13.70 12.22
C PRO A 20 31.54 14.19 12.06
N ARG A 21 32.44 13.69 12.93
CA ARG A 21 33.87 14.02 12.84
C ARG A 21 34.48 13.42 11.57
N SER A 22 35.63 13.94 11.13
CA SER A 22 36.25 13.53 9.85
C SER A 22 36.44 12.00 9.71
N LEU A 23 36.84 11.32 10.79
CA LEU A 23 37.00 9.86 10.81
C LEU A 23 35.67 9.10 10.66
N GLU A 24 34.60 9.62 11.24
CA GLU A 24 33.24 9.05 11.10
C GLU A 24 32.75 9.23 9.66
N LYS A 25 32.94 10.42 9.06
CA LYS A 25 32.59 10.70 7.66
C LYS A 25 33.29 9.74 6.68
N HIS A 26 34.58 9.46 6.88
CA HIS A 26 35.33 8.53 6.04
C HIS A 26 34.84 7.08 6.21
N ALA A 27 34.63 6.63 7.45
CA ALA A 27 34.14 5.27 7.71
C ALA A 27 32.74 5.05 7.14
N ASP A 28 31.83 6.00 7.33
CA ASP A 28 30.46 5.95 6.79
C ASP A 28 30.47 5.96 5.26
N SER A 29 31.38 6.71 4.62
CA SER A 29 31.54 6.72 3.15
C SER A 29 32.00 5.36 2.62
N VAL A 30 32.97 4.71 3.28
CA VAL A 30 33.45 3.37 2.90
C VAL A 30 32.35 2.32 3.08
N LEU A 31 31.62 2.36 4.20
CA LEU A 31 30.49 1.47 4.45
C LEU A 31 29.35 1.69 3.44
N ALA A 32 29.08 2.96 3.08
CA ALA A 32 28.09 3.30 2.08
C ALA A 32 28.46 2.74 0.70
N LEU A 33 29.73 2.87 0.28
CA LEU A 33 30.24 2.31 -0.97
C LEU A 33 30.16 0.78 -0.97
N ALA A 34 30.61 0.13 0.11
CA ALA A 34 30.54 -1.32 0.25
C ALA A 34 29.09 -1.84 0.16
N SER A 35 28.14 -1.11 0.76
CA SER A 35 26.71 -1.47 0.71
C SER A 35 26.12 -1.30 -0.70
N VAL A 36 26.55 -0.29 -1.45
CA VAL A 36 26.16 -0.13 -2.87
C VAL A 36 26.72 -1.26 -3.71
N LEU A 37 28.02 -1.56 -3.59
CA LEU A 37 28.66 -2.64 -4.34
C LEU A 37 28.01 -3.98 -4.04
N TRP A 38 27.74 -4.27 -2.76
CA TRP A 38 27.00 -5.47 -2.35
C TRP A 38 25.61 -5.54 -3.00
N SER A 39 24.88 -4.43 -3.01
CA SER A 39 23.53 -4.38 -3.61
C SER A 39 23.58 -4.60 -5.11
N ILE A 40 24.54 -3.97 -5.82
CA ILE A 40 24.76 -4.20 -7.25
C ILE A 40 25.06 -5.68 -7.50
N SER A 41 25.99 -6.27 -6.76
CA SER A 41 26.31 -7.71 -6.86
C SER A 41 25.10 -8.59 -6.57
N TYR A 42 24.30 -8.30 -5.54
CA TYR A 42 23.11 -9.05 -5.18
C TYR A 42 22.00 -8.96 -6.24
N TYR A 43 21.78 -7.78 -6.83
CA TYR A 43 20.74 -7.60 -7.85
C TYR A 43 21.17 -8.15 -9.22
N SER A 44 22.46 -8.12 -9.54
CA SER A 44 23.03 -8.69 -10.77
C SER A 44 23.31 -10.19 -10.69
N SER A 45 23.32 -10.79 -9.49
CA SER A 45 23.69 -12.20 -9.32
C SER A 45 22.85 -13.19 -10.12
N PRO A 46 21.52 -13.03 -10.29
CA PRO A 46 20.74 -13.97 -11.11
C PRO A 46 21.15 -13.93 -12.59
N LEU A 47 21.43 -12.72 -13.12
CA LEU A 47 21.90 -12.52 -14.48
C LEU A 47 23.32 -13.08 -14.67
N ALA A 48 24.18 -12.86 -13.67
CA ALA A 48 25.53 -13.43 -13.66
C ALA A 48 25.47 -14.96 -13.65
N VAL A 49 24.69 -15.58 -12.76
CA VAL A 49 24.52 -17.04 -12.70
C VAL A 49 23.99 -17.59 -14.02
N PHE A 50 23.00 -16.95 -14.63
CA PHE A 50 22.49 -17.36 -15.95
C PHE A 50 23.54 -17.26 -17.06
N TYR A 51 24.33 -16.18 -17.07
CA TYR A 51 25.44 -15.99 -18.02
C TYR A 51 26.52 -17.07 -17.85
N LEU A 52 26.91 -17.35 -16.60
CA LEU A 52 27.93 -18.35 -16.26
C LEU A 52 27.45 -19.78 -16.60
N TYR A 53 26.17 -20.08 -16.34
CA TYR A 53 25.52 -21.33 -16.74
C TYR A 53 25.54 -21.51 -18.27
N ARG A 54 25.17 -20.47 -19.03
CA ARG A 54 25.20 -20.50 -20.51
C ARG A 54 26.62 -20.69 -21.06
N LYS A 55 27.64 -20.26 -20.34
CA LYS A 55 29.07 -20.43 -20.68
C LYS A 55 29.65 -21.78 -20.23
N GLY A 56 28.86 -22.64 -19.57
CA GLY A 56 29.28 -23.98 -19.15
C GLY A 56 30.31 -23.98 -18.01
N MET A 57 30.41 -22.91 -17.21
CA MET A 57 31.33 -22.90 -16.06
C MET A 57 30.69 -23.57 -14.85
N GLU A 58 31.42 -24.49 -14.20
CA GLU A 58 30.94 -25.21 -13.02
C GLU A 58 30.72 -24.26 -11.82
N LEU A 59 29.55 -24.40 -11.18
CA LEU A 59 29.10 -23.58 -10.04
C LEU A 59 30.10 -23.57 -8.86
N LEU A 60 30.92 -24.62 -8.73
CA LEU A 60 31.86 -24.82 -7.63
C LEU A 60 33.04 -23.81 -7.62
N LEU A 61 33.48 -23.35 -8.80
CA LEU A 61 34.54 -22.33 -8.93
C LEU A 61 34.06 -20.94 -8.46
N CYS A 62 32.77 -20.62 -8.65
CA CYS A 62 32.19 -19.36 -8.19
C CYS A 62 32.01 -19.31 -6.66
N VAL A 63 31.67 -20.43 -6.02
CA VAL A 63 31.56 -20.51 -4.55
C VAL A 63 32.93 -20.28 -3.90
N ASN A 64 34.02 -20.79 -4.50
CA ASN A 64 35.37 -20.59 -3.98
C ASN A 64 35.89 -19.15 -4.17
N ALA A 65 35.54 -18.48 -5.28
CA ALA A 65 35.86 -17.06 -5.49
C ALA A 65 35.08 -16.12 -4.53
N LEU A 66 33.83 -16.46 -4.21
CA LEU A 66 33.01 -15.77 -3.20
C LEU A 66 33.44 -16.11 -1.76
N GLY A 67 34.03 -17.28 -1.52
CA GLY A 67 34.57 -17.70 -0.22
C GLY A 67 35.90 -17.02 0.14
N GLY A 68 36.81 -16.88 -0.83
CA GLY A 68 38.13 -16.24 -0.61
C GLY A 68 38.06 -14.77 -0.21
N SER A 69 37.04 -14.05 -0.67
CA SER A 69 36.80 -12.66 -0.27
C SER A 69 36.15 -12.52 1.12
N ALA A 70 35.67 -13.61 1.75
CA ALA A 70 35.06 -13.57 3.08
C ALA A 70 36.11 -13.52 4.21
N GLY A 71 37.31 -14.07 3.98
CA GLY A 71 38.40 -14.08 4.95
C GLY A 71 38.99 -12.68 5.27
N LEU A 72 38.99 -11.75 4.30
CA LEU A 72 39.42 -10.35 4.48
C LEU A 72 38.28 -9.39 4.89
N ARG A 73 37.02 -9.85 4.92
CA ARG A 73 35.82 -9.05 5.21
C ARG A 73 35.62 -8.74 6.70
N LEU A 74 36.01 -9.65 7.58
CA LEU A 74 35.70 -9.55 9.02
C LEU A 74 36.54 -8.52 9.82
N PRO A 75 37.86 -8.36 9.58
CA PRO A 75 38.64 -7.37 10.34
C PRO A 75 38.41 -5.93 9.86
N SER A 76 38.27 -5.72 8.54
CA SER A 76 38.08 -4.39 7.94
C SER A 76 36.73 -3.75 8.30
N GLN A 77 35.64 -4.53 8.31
CA GLN A 77 34.33 -4.06 8.77
C GLN A 77 34.29 -3.77 10.27
N LYS A 78 34.96 -4.59 11.10
CA LYS A 78 35.03 -4.36 12.55
C LYS A 78 35.79 -3.07 12.88
N CYS A 79 36.91 -2.79 12.22
CA CYS A 79 37.63 -1.52 12.37
C CYS A 79 36.76 -0.32 11.94
N CYS A 80 36.06 -0.41 10.81
CA CYS A 80 35.16 0.66 10.34
C CYS A 80 33.97 0.92 11.29
N LEU A 81 33.61 -0.04 12.16
CA LEU A 81 32.57 0.14 13.18
C LEU A 81 33.13 0.65 14.51
N PHE A 82 34.39 0.32 14.84
CA PHE A 82 35.02 0.65 16.12
C PHE A 82 35.40 2.14 16.22
N PHE A 83 36.00 2.70 15.16
CA PHE A 83 36.48 4.09 15.17
C PHE A 83 35.36 5.15 15.24
N PRO A 84 34.23 5.02 14.51
CA PRO A 84 33.08 5.92 14.68
C PRO A 84 32.45 5.82 16.07
N GLY A 85 32.51 4.65 16.72
CA GLY A 85 31.99 4.44 18.07
C GLY A 85 32.68 5.33 19.11
N ILE A 86 34.00 5.50 19.03
CA ILE A 86 34.78 6.37 19.92
C ILE A 86 34.46 7.84 19.68
N GLY A 87 34.28 8.24 18.42
CA GLY A 87 33.87 9.60 18.05
C GLY A 87 32.50 9.99 18.62
N ARG A 88 31.55 9.06 18.58
CA ARG A 88 30.19 9.23 19.14
C ARG A 88 30.17 9.24 20.66
N TRP A 89 30.98 8.39 21.30
CA TRP A 89 31.04 8.31 22.76
C TRP A 89 31.65 9.55 23.42
N THR A 90 32.39 10.36 22.67
CA THR A 90 32.96 11.64 23.15
C THR A 90 32.11 12.86 22.77
N ASN A 91 30.98 12.67 22.09
CA ASN A 91 30.10 13.77 21.69
C ASN A 91 28.95 13.97 22.71
N PRO A 92 28.84 15.14 23.37
CA PRO A 92 27.81 15.38 24.38
C PRO A 92 26.38 15.32 23.83
N GLN A 93 26.15 15.74 22.58
CA GLN A 93 24.83 15.66 21.93
C GLN A 93 24.42 14.20 21.69
N TYR A 94 25.38 13.34 21.33
CA TYR A 94 25.12 11.92 21.10
C TYR A 94 24.84 11.19 22.43
N ILE A 95 25.55 11.53 23.51
CA ILE A 95 25.30 10.97 24.85
C ILE A 95 23.89 11.36 25.32
N GLN A 96 23.51 12.63 25.16
CA GLN A 96 22.16 13.10 25.51
C GLN A 96 21.10 12.33 24.73
N PHE A 97 21.27 12.16 23.42
CA PHE A 97 20.39 11.37 22.58
C PHE A 97 20.28 9.91 23.06
N ILE A 98 21.40 9.23 23.32
CA ILE A 98 21.39 7.84 23.77
C ILE A 98 20.70 7.70 25.13
N THR A 99 20.85 8.67 26.02
CA THR A 99 20.16 8.69 27.31
C THR A 99 18.65 8.77 27.09
N ILE A 100 18.19 9.72 26.26
CA ILE A 100 16.76 9.86 25.90
C ILE A 100 16.23 8.58 25.25
N LEU A 101 17.01 7.96 24.36
CA LEU A 101 16.64 6.71 23.70
C LEU A 101 16.50 5.56 24.71
N GLU A 102 17.44 5.41 25.63
CA GLU A 102 17.38 4.38 26.67
C GLU A 102 16.22 4.62 27.64
N ASP A 103 15.96 5.87 28.02
CA ASP A 103 14.82 6.24 28.85
C ASP A 103 13.49 5.99 28.14
N ALA A 104 13.41 6.25 26.83
CA ALA A 104 12.23 5.92 26.03
C ALA A 104 11.97 4.40 25.98
N HIS A 105 13.02 3.58 25.88
CA HIS A 105 12.90 2.12 25.95
C HIS A 105 12.51 1.61 27.34
N ARG A 106 12.98 2.26 28.42
CA ARG A 106 12.72 1.82 29.80
C ARG A 106 11.37 2.26 30.33
N TYR A 107 10.99 3.52 30.09
CA TYR A 107 9.83 4.16 30.73
C TYR A 107 8.68 4.40 29.77
N GLY A 108 8.95 4.56 28.46
CA GLY A 108 7.91 4.66 27.43
C GLY A 108 6.93 5.83 27.54
N THR A 109 7.21 6.85 28.37
CA THR A 109 6.26 7.96 28.61
C THR A 109 6.12 8.88 27.39
N SER A 110 4.96 9.55 27.26
CA SER A 110 4.68 10.49 26.16
C SER A 110 5.73 11.61 26.06
N GLU A 111 6.28 12.05 27.19
CA GLU A 111 7.31 13.09 27.22
C GLU A 111 8.65 12.63 26.61
N HIS A 112 9.11 11.42 26.95
CA HIS A 112 10.32 10.85 26.34
C HIS A 112 10.14 10.60 24.85
N LYS A 113 8.95 10.20 24.41
CA LYS A 113 8.62 10.05 22.99
C LYS A 113 8.63 11.37 22.23
N LYS A 114 8.06 12.44 22.81
CA LYS A 114 8.16 13.80 22.23
C LYS A 114 9.61 14.26 22.11
N LYS A 115 10.43 14.01 23.13
CA LYS A 115 11.88 14.30 23.09
C LYS A 115 12.57 13.46 22.02
N LEU A 116 12.23 12.18 21.89
CA LEU A 116 12.81 11.28 20.90
C LEU A 116 12.43 11.67 19.46
N ALA A 117 11.20 12.15 19.25
CA ALA A 117 10.72 12.65 17.95
C ALA A 117 11.47 13.91 17.48
N SER A 118 12.13 14.64 18.37
CA SER A 118 13.05 15.74 17.98
C SER A 118 14.36 15.25 17.36
N TYR A 119 14.61 13.93 17.37
CA TYR A 119 15.76 13.31 16.73
C TYR A 119 15.32 12.40 15.59
N ASN A 120 15.99 12.51 14.46
CA ASN A 120 15.89 11.58 13.35
C ASN A 120 17.08 10.62 13.38
N PHE A 121 16.80 9.33 13.42
CA PHE A 121 17.79 8.29 13.60
C PHE A 121 17.31 6.96 13.01
N ASP A 122 18.19 5.96 12.95
CA ASP A 122 17.88 4.65 12.39
C ASP A 122 16.64 4.04 13.06
N PHE A 123 15.59 3.85 12.26
CA PHE A 123 14.28 3.39 12.69
C PHE A 123 14.35 2.08 13.48
N ARG A 124 15.33 1.21 13.22
CA ARG A 124 15.54 -0.04 13.98
C ARG A 124 15.70 0.19 15.48
N SER A 125 16.23 1.35 15.87
CA SER A 125 16.42 1.69 17.29
C SER A 125 15.18 2.32 17.93
N TRP A 126 14.19 2.73 17.13
CA TRP A 126 12.98 3.36 17.63
C TRP A 126 12.15 2.33 18.44
N PRO A 127 11.64 2.69 19.64
CA PRO A 127 10.86 1.77 20.46
C PRO A 127 9.52 1.44 19.80
N VAL A 128 9.03 0.21 19.95
CA VAL A 128 7.70 -0.16 19.42
C VAL A 128 6.62 0.63 20.18
N ASP A 129 5.74 1.28 19.42
CA ASP A 129 4.67 2.13 19.96
C ASP A 129 3.36 1.37 20.16
N PHE A 130 3.13 0.33 19.35
CA PHE A 130 1.95 -0.54 19.42
C PHE A 130 2.26 -1.88 18.75
N ARG A 131 1.72 -2.96 19.32
CA ARG A 131 1.85 -4.31 18.80
C ARG A 131 0.48 -4.90 18.49
N TRP A 132 0.42 -5.75 17.47
CA TRP A 132 -0.78 -6.49 17.07
C TRP A 132 -1.43 -7.30 18.21
N ASP A 133 -0.69 -7.68 19.26
CA ASP A 133 -1.19 -8.48 20.38
C ASP A 133 -1.70 -7.64 21.56
N GLU A 134 -1.45 -6.33 21.60
CA GLU A 134 -1.80 -5.44 22.72
C GLU A 134 -3.32 -5.23 22.89
N ALA A 135 -4.08 -5.29 21.80
CA ALA A 135 -5.50 -4.95 21.78
C ALA A 135 -6.45 -6.16 21.79
N THR A 136 -5.95 -7.39 22.04
CA THR A 136 -6.72 -8.63 21.90
C THR A 136 -7.95 -8.71 22.82
N THR A 137 -9.07 -8.16 22.34
CA THR A 137 -10.44 -8.45 22.77
C THR A 137 -11.00 -9.63 21.95
N SER A 138 -12.08 -10.30 22.40
CA SER A 138 -12.64 -11.45 21.65
C SER A 138 -13.09 -11.06 20.24
N TYR A 139 -13.64 -9.85 20.07
CA TYR A 139 -14.07 -9.30 18.78
C TYR A 139 -12.92 -9.17 17.77
N CYS A 140 -11.74 -8.72 18.20
CA CYS A 140 -10.56 -8.63 17.34
C CYS A 140 -10.05 -10.02 16.93
N LYS A 141 -10.25 -11.06 17.75
CA LYS A 141 -9.88 -12.43 17.37
C LYS A 141 -10.80 -12.98 16.29
N ASP A 142 -12.10 -12.71 16.38
CA ASP A 142 -13.08 -13.16 15.39
C ASP A 142 -12.87 -12.46 14.04
N LEU A 143 -12.60 -11.14 14.02
CA LEU A 143 -12.27 -10.39 12.79
C LEU A 143 -10.91 -10.79 12.21
N HIS A 144 -9.89 -10.98 13.06
CA HIS A 144 -8.57 -11.44 12.61
C HIS A 144 -8.61 -12.89 12.10
N GLU A 145 -9.35 -13.79 12.77
CA GLU A 145 -9.57 -15.14 12.29
C GLU A 145 -10.41 -15.15 11.02
N PHE A 146 -11.46 -14.33 10.89
CA PHE A 146 -12.25 -14.22 9.67
C PHE A 146 -11.42 -13.68 8.49
N GLY A 147 -10.73 -12.55 8.65
CA GLY A 147 -9.86 -12.00 7.60
C GLY A 147 -8.71 -12.95 7.22
N LYS A 148 -8.18 -13.72 8.17
CA LYS A 148 -7.14 -14.74 7.92
C LYS A 148 -7.70 -16.02 7.30
N LEU A 149 -8.89 -16.48 7.73
CA LEU A 149 -9.58 -17.64 7.17
C LEU A 149 -9.98 -17.33 5.73
N MET A 150 -10.56 -16.15 5.47
CA MET A 150 -10.88 -15.67 4.13
C MET A 150 -9.61 -15.53 3.29
N SER A 151 -8.57 -14.85 3.78
CA SER A 151 -7.30 -14.74 3.05
C SER A 151 -6.66 -16.12 2.77
N CYS A 152 -6.76 -17.08 3.69
CA CYS A 152 -6.26 -18.45 3.50
C CYS A 152 -7.17 -19.33 2.61
N GLU A 153 -8.49 -19.19 2.68
CA GLU A 153 -9.47 -19.89 1.85
C GLU A 153 -9.42 -19.37 0.42
N PHE A 154 -9.24 -18.07 0.20
CA PHE A 154 -8.95 -17.47 -1.12
C PHE A 154 -7.65 -18.01 -1.74
N ILE A 155 -6.66 -18.36 -0.92
CA ILE A 155 -5.41 -18.99 -1.39
C ILE A 155 -5.62 -20.49 -1.65
N LYS A 156 -6.51 -21.17 -0.90
CA LYS A 156 -6.75 -22.62 -0.99
C LYS A 156 -7.79 -23.04 -2.04
N GLU A 157 -8.87 -22.28 -2.27
CA GLU A 157 -9.97 -22.69 -3.16
C GLU A 157 -9.54 -22.89 -4.63
N ARG A 158 -8.38 -22.36 -5.04
CA ARG A 158 -7.82 -22.57 -6.39
C ARG A 158 -6.77 -23.68 -6.49
N GLU A 159 -6.53 -24.47 -5.44
CA GLU A 159 -5.61 -25.62 -5.51
C GLU A 159 -6.17 -26.85 -6.26
N TYR A 160 -7.44 -26.88 -6.68
CA TYR A 160 -8.02 -28.06 -7.34
C TYR A 160 -8.12 -27.95 -8.86
N THR A 161 -7.49 -28.94 -9.54
CA THR A 161 -7.44 -29.27 -10.98
C THR A 161 -6.26 -28.75 -11.80
N VAL A 162 -5.03 -28.93 -11.31
CA VAL A 162 -3.87 -29.15 -12.20
C VAL A 162 -3.42 -30.61 -12.09
N ARG A 163 -3.60 -31.38 -13.18
CA ARG A 163 -3.17 -32.78 -13.30
C ARG A 163 -1.72 -32.95 -12.84
N LEU A 164 -1.51 -33.93 -11.97
CA LEU A 164 -0.22 -34.32 -11.38
C LEU A 164 0.74 -34.94 -12.41
N GLN A 165 1.61 -34.12 -13.03
CA GLN A 165 3.06 -34.35 -13.32
C GLN A 165 3.56 -33.39 -14.42
N PRO A 166 4.85 -32.95 -14.46
CA PRO A 166 5.93 -33.02 -13.47
C PRO A 166 6.08 -31.65 -12.79
N LEU A 167 5.32 -31.42 -11.72
CA LEU A 167 5.06 -30.07 -11.21
C LEU A 167 6.19 -29.48 -10.34
N PHE A 168 7.07 -30.29 -9.74
CA PHE A 168 8.07 -29.79 -8.79
C PHE A 168 9.01 -28.70 -9.35
N SER A 169 9.45 -28.85 -10.60
CA SER A 169 10.32 -27.85 -11.26
C SER A 169 9.58 -26.53 -11.52
N SER A 170 8.31 -26.58 -11.90
CA SER A 170 7.54 -25.37 -12.23
C SER A 170 7.08 -24.60 -10.99
N PHE A 171 6.79 -25.29 -9.88
CA PHE A 171 6.54 -24.67 -8.58
C PHE A 171 7.80 -23.98 -8.05
N LEU A 172 8.95 -24.67 -8.06
CA LEU A 172 10.21 -24.08 -7.61
C LEU A 172 10.61 -22.87 -8.45
N ASN A 173 10.43 -22.94 -9.77
CA ASN A 173 10.70 -21.81 -10.66
C ASN A 173 9.78 -20.61 -10.36
N SER A 174 8.49 -20.86 -10.13
CA SER A 174 7.52 -19.79 -9.79
C SER A 174 7.88 -19.14 -8.44
N TYR A 175 8.24 -19.94 -7.45
CA TYR A 175 8.71 -19.46 -6.15
C TYR A 175 9.99 -18.62 -6.29
N ILE A 176 11.00 -19.11 -7.01
CA ILE A 176 12.24 -18.36 -7.23
C ILE A 176 11.95 -17.03 -7.93
N VAL A 177 11.13 -17.04 -8.99
CA VAL A 177 10.75 -15.82 -9.70
C VAL A 177 10.05 -14.84 -8.78
N ALA A 178 9.04 -15.28 -8.01
CA ALA A 178 8.32 -14.44 -7.06
C ALA A 178 9.26 -13.79 -6.03
N HIS A 179 10.11 -14.58 -5.38
CA HIS A 179 10.93 -14.13 -4.25
C HIS A 179 12.24 -13.42 -4.66
N THR A 180 12.57 -13.37 -5.95
CA THR A 180 13.77 -12.66 -6.45
C THR A 180 13.43 -11.49 -7.37
N PHE A 181 12.74 -11.74 -8.49
CA PHE A 181 12.51 -10.75 -9.54
C PHE A 181 11.09 -10.17 -9.48
N GLY A 182 10.07 -11.05 -9.45
CA GLY A 182 8.66 -10.68 -9.53
C GLY A 182 8.25 -9.69 -8.45
N ARG A 183 8.55 -9.97 -7.17
CA ARG A 183 8.24 -9.04 -6.06
C ARG A 183 8.93 -7.69 -6.22
N ARG A 184 10.17 -7.64 -6.71
CA ARG A 184 10.93 -6.39 -6.85
C ARG A 184 10.40 -5.53 -8.00
N MET A 185 9.92 -6.15 -9.07
CA MET A 185 9.21 -5.46 -10.15
C MET A 185 7.84 -4.96 -9.68
N LEU A 186 7.16 -5.74 -8.85
CA LEU A 186 5.84 -5.40 -8.32
C LEU A 186 5.90 -4.27 -7.28
N TYR A 187 6.92 -4.26 -6.42
CA TYR A 187 7.17 -3.26 -5.38
C TYR A 187 8.61 -2.71 -5.46
N PRO A 188 8.93 -1.90 -6.47
CA PRO A 188 10.26 -1.31 -6.62
C PRO A 188 10.67 -0.43 -5.44
N GLY A 189 9.72 0.17 -4.71
CA GLY A 189 9.99 0.92 -3.49
C GLY A 189 10.68 0.10 -2.39
N SER A 190 10.59 -1.25 -2.41
CA SER A 190 11.32 -2.14 -1.49
C SER A 190 12.80 -2.35 -1.86
N MET A 191 13.26 -1.81 -2.99
CA MET A 191 14.64 -1.99 -3.45
C MET A 191 15.59 -0.99 -2.77
N TYR A 192 16.66 -1.50 -2.16
CA TYR A 192 17.62 -0.71 -1.40
C TYR A 192 18.22 0.45 -2.21
N LEU A 193 18.56 0.23 -3.49
CA LEU A 193 19.15 1.28 -4.32
C LEU A 193 18.17 2.43 -4.61
N LEU A 194 16.90 2.10 -4.87
CA LEU A 194 15.85 3.11 -5.10
C LEU A 194 15.59 3.90 -3.81
N GLN A 195 15.41 3.21 -2.68
CA GLN A 195 15.24 3.86 -1.38
C GLN A 195 16.42 4.75 -1.01
N LYS A 196 17.65 4.30 -1.27
CA LYS A 196 18.84 5.11 -1.01
C LYS A 196 18.86 6.39 -1.86
N ALA A 197 18.39 6.32 -3.11
CA ALA A 197 18.28 7.48 -3.99
C ALA A 197 17.18 8.46 -3.52
N LEU A 198 16.05 7.93 -3.04
CA LEU A 198 14.91 8.73 -2.57
C LEU A 198 15.09 9.26 -1.14
N MET A 199 16.00 8.69 -0.35
CA MET A 199 16.19 9.01 1.07
C MET A 199 16.23 10.51 1.39
N PRO A 200 16.96 11.38 0.65
CA PRO A 200 16.96 12.82 0.96
C PRO A 200 15.56 13.44 0.87
N VAL A 201 14.76 13.03 -0.12
CA VAL A 201 13.40 13.54 -0.32
C VAL A 201 12.45 12.97 0.74
N LEU A 202 12.60 11.69 1.11
CA LEU A 202 11.83 11.07 2.19
C LEU A 202 12.08 11.76 3.53
N LEU A 203 13.35 12.04 3.87
CA LEU A 203 13.70 12.75 5.09
C LEU A 203 13.12 14.18 5.11
N GLN A 204 13.12 14.87 3.97
CA GLN A 204 12.49 16.18 3.84
C GLN A 204 10.97 16.11 4.00
N GLY A 205 10.31 15.14 3.37
CA GLY A 205 8.86 14.92 3.49
C GLY A 205 8.44 14.61 4.92
N GLN A 206 9.19 13.72 5.60
CA GLN A 206 8.99 13.43 7.02
C GLN A 206 9.16 14.68 7.89
N ALA A 207 10.23 15.46 7.69
CA ALA A 207 10.45 16.68 8.45
C ALA A 207 9.30 17.68 8.26
N ARG A 208 8.84 17.87 7.02
CA ARG A 208 7.66 18.70 6.69
C ARG A 208 6.42 18.24 7.47
N LEU A 209 6.11 16.94 7.46
CA LEU A 209 4.93 16.42 8.17
C LEU A 209 5.02 16.65 9.68
N VAL A 210 6.20 16.49 10.27
CA VAL A 210 6.40 16.71 11.72
C VAL A 210 6.34 18.19 12.07
N GLU A 211 7.04 19.05 11.31
CA GLU A 211 7.23 20.46 11.64
C GLU A 211 6.04 21.35 11.24
N GLU A 212 5.46 21.10 10.06
CA GLU A 212 4.38 21.94 9.52
C GLU A 212 2.98 21.36 9.81
N CYS A 213 2.87 20.04 9.98
CA CYS A 213 1.57 19.36 10.13
C CYS A 213 1.39 18.68 11.49
N ASN A 214 2.27 18.92 12.45
CA ASN A 214 2.26 18.30 13.79
C ASN A 214 2.19 16.76 13.75
N GLY A 215 2.82 16.15 12.75
CA GLY A 215 2.86 14.72 12.54
C GLY A 215 3.51 13.97 13.71
N LYS A 216 2.88 12.89 14.14
CA LYS A 216 3.35 12.00 15.19
C LYS A 216 3.76 10.66 14.56
N ARG A 217 5.06 10.42 14.50
CA ARG A 217 5.62 9.16 14.00
C ARG A 217 5.42 8.05 15.02
N ALA A 218 5.09 6.85 14.57
CA ALA A 218 4.98 5.65 15.41
C ALA A 218 5.52 4.39 14.71
N LYS A 219 6.08 3.48 15.50
CA LYS A 219 6.48 2.14 15.06
C LYS A 219 5.44 1.11 15.50
N LEU A 220 4.89 0.39 14.54
CA LEU A 220 3.92 -0.68 14.79
C LEU A 220 4.56 -2.06 14.56
N ALA A 221 4.35 -3.01 15.46
CA ALA A 221 4.87 -4.38 15.31
C ALA A 221 3.77 -5.36 14.89
N THR A 222 3.98 -6.01 13.75
CA THR A 222 3.04 -6.97 13.15
C THR A 222 3.16 -8.37 13.73
N CYS A 223 2.18 -9.24 13.44
CA CYS A 223 2.16 -10.63 13.89
C CYS A 223 3.27 -11.51 13.30
N ASP A 224 3.81 -11.13 12.14
CA ASP A 224 4.95 -11.79 11.49
C ASP A 224 6.31 -11.17 11.86
N GLY A 225 6.34 -10.27 12.86
CA GLY A 225 7.56 -9.70 13.43
C GLY A 225 8.17 -8.56 12.60
N ASN A 226 7.42 -8.00 11.64
CA ASN A 226 7.82 -6.79 10.94
C ASN A 226 7.51 -5.54 11.77
N GLU A 227 8.32 -4.50 11.58
CA GLU A 227 8.13 -3.18 12.15
C GLU A 227 7.69 -2.24 11.03
N ILE A 228 6.54 -1.59 11.20
CA ILE A 228 5.93 -0.70 10.20
C ILE A 228 6.08 0.74 10.68
N ASP A 229 6.61 1.58 9.80
CA ASP A 229 6.77 3.02 10.02
C ASP A 229 5.50 3.77 9.62
N THR A 230 4.99 4.59 10.53
CA THR A 230 3.73 5.32 10.37
C THR A 230 3.86 6.76 10.80
N MET A 231 3.00 7.62 10.25
CA MET A 231 2.91 9.03 10.59
C MET A 231 1.45 9.44 10.73
N PHE A 232 1.07 9.97 11.89
CA PHE A 232 -0.29 10.40 12.20
C PHE A 232 -0.40 11.91 12.35
N MET A 233 -1.33 12.53 11.63
CA MET A 233 -1.71 13.93 11.78
C MET A 233 -3.12 14.00 12.37
N ASP A 234 -3.22 14.47 13.61
CA ASP A 234 -4.49 14.61 14.33
C ASP A 234 -5.09 16.00 14.10
N ARG A 235 -6.31 16.04 13.56
CA ARG A 235 -7.05 17.27 13.28
C ARG A 235 -8.34 17.41 14.08
N ARG A 236 -8.58 16.55 15.07
CA ARG A 236 -9.80 16.63 15.90
C ARG A 236 -9.90 17.92 16.71
N GLU A 237 -8.77 18.53 17.03
CA GLU A 237 -8.68 19.79 17.80
C GLU A 237 -8.54 21.04 16.91
N THR A 238 -8.58 20.90 15.59
CA THR A 238 -8.51 22.06 14.67
C THR A 238 -9.91 22.61 14.38
N SER A 239 -9.98 23.76 13.70
CA SER A 239 -11.25 24.35 13.23
C SER A 239 -11.85 23.63 12.02
N GLU A 240 -11.19 22.59 11.49
CA GLU A 240 -11.62 21.87 10.29
C GLU A 240 -12.70 20.83 10.66
N PRO A 241 -13.93 20.92 10.11
CA PRO A 241 -15.00 19.98 10.46
C PRO A 241 -14.67 18.52 10.05
N GLN A 242 -13.86 18.33 9.01
CA GLN A 242 -13.42 17.03 8.52
C GLN A 242 -12.44 16.32 9.47
N GLY A 243 -11.85 17.03 10.43
CA GLY A 243 -10.82 16.51 11.32
C GLY A 243 -11.26 15.34 12.21
N GLN A 244 -12.57 15.13 12.39
CA GLN A 244 -13.12 14.00 13.13
C GLN A 244 -12.97 12.66 12.40
N LYS A 245 -12.92 12.67 11.06
CA LYS A 245 -12.69 11.47 10.26
C LYS A 245 -11.20 11.23 10.05
N LEU A 246 -10.79 9.98 10.20
CA LEU A 246 -9.44 9.51 9.90
C LEU A 246 -9.38 8.94 8.49
N VAL A 247 -8.49 9.44 7.65
CA VAL A 247 -8.14 8.82 6.38
C VAL A 247 -6.86 8.01 6.54
N ILE A 248 -6.93 6.70 6.31
CA ILE A 248 -5.74 5.85 6.26
C ILE A 248 -5.30 5.71 4.80
N CYS A 249 -4.07 6.12 4.51
CA CYS A 249 -3.54 6.17 3.14
C CYS A 249 -2.74 4.90 2.82
N CYS A 250 -3.18 4.16 1.79
CA CYS A 250 -2.51 2.99 1.25
C CYS A 250 -1.77 3.36 -0.04
N GLU A 251 -0.45 3.35 0.03
CA GLU A 251 0.43 3.89 -1.01
C GLU A 251 0.59 2.97 -2.23
N GLY A 252 1.19 3.53 -3.28
CA GLY A 252 1.54 2.83 -4.51
C GLY A 252 2.82 1.99 -4.41
N ASN A 253 3.19 1.30 -5.48
CA ASN A 253 4.32 0.35 -5.50
C ASN A 253 5.73 0.98 -5.37
N ALA A 254 5.82 2.29 -5.53
CA ALA A 254 6.95 3.14 -5.20
C ALA A 254 6.51 4.37 -4.38
N GLY A 255 5.33 4.29 -3.78
CA GLY A 255 4.78 5.32 -2.91
C GLY A 255 5.33 5.17 -1.49
N PHE A 256 5.44 6.31 -0.81
CA PHE A 256 5.90 6.42 0.57
C PHE A 256 5.02 7.47 1.25
N TYR A 257 4.62 7.28 2.50
CA TYR A 257 3.72 8.23 3.16
C TYR A 257 4.32 9.65 3.22
N GLU A 258 5.65 9.76 3.18
CA GLU A 258 6.38 11.03 3.23
C GLU A 258 6.10 11.93 2.01
N ILE A 259 5.76 11.36 0.86
CA ILE A 259 5.65 12.06 -0.44
C ILE A 259 4.51 11.57 -1.34
N GLY A 260 3.68 10.65 -0.83
CA GLY A 260 2.69 9.92 -1.62
C GLY A 260 1.28 10.49 -1.53
N CYS A 261 0.29 9.60 -1.58
CA CYS A 261 -1.13 9.96 -1.62
C CYS A 261 -1.65 10.60 -0.32
N LEU A 262 -0.84 10.56 0.75
CA LEU A 262 -1.13 11.17 2.05
C LEU A 262 -1.50 12.66 2.00
N SER A 263 -0.88 13.44 1.09
CA SER A 263 -1.09 14.89 1.05
C SER A 263 -2.53 15.26 0.66
N THR A 264 -3.19 14.46 -0.18
CA THR A 264 -4.54 14.76 -0.70
C THR A 264 -5.59 14.89 0.41
N PRO A 265 -5.82 13.87 1.27
CA PRO A 265 -6.78 14.00 2.37
C PRO A 265 -6.30 14.97 3.45
N LEU A 266 -4.98 15.13 3.62
CA LEU A 266 -4.42 16.10 4.55
C LEU A 266 -4.74 17.53 4.09
N ASP A 267 -4.57 17.86 2.83
CA ASP A 267 -4.93 19.18 2.28
C ASP A 267 -6.46 19.38 2.27
N ALA A 268 -7.24 18.30 2.20
CA ALA A 268 -8.71 18.32 2.26
C ALA A 268 -9.31 18.47 3.68
N GLY A 269 -8.50 18.60 4.73
CA GLY A 269 -9.00 18.92 6.08
C GLY A 269 -9.02 17.75 7.08
N TYR A 270 -8.79 16.52 6.64
CA TYR A 270 -8.98 15.31 7.46
C TYR A 270 -7.84 15.04 8.45
N SER A 271 -8.13 14.26 9.50
CA SER A 271 -7.06 13.54 10.22
C SER A 271 -6.51 12.46 9.29
N VAL A 272 -5.19 12.24 9.27
CA VAL A 272 -4.57 11.31 8.31
C VAL A 272 -3.55 10.40 8.99
N LEU A 273 -3.58 9.12 8.64
CA LEU A 273 -2.59 8.12 9.03
C LEU A 273 -1.91 7.55 7.78
N GLY A 274 -0.63 7.89 7.63
CA GLY A 274 0.26 7.32 6.63
C GLY A 274 1.04 6.15 7.18
N TRP A 275 1.37 5.19 6.31
CA TRP A 275 2.22 4.07 6.64
C TRP A 275 3.03 3.60 5.43
N ASN A 276 4.20 3.03 5.69
CA ASN A 276 5.08 2.48 4.65
C ASN A 276 4.96 0.95 4.58
N HIS A 277 4.80 0.41 3.38
CA HIS A 277 4.77 -1.02 3.10
C HIS A 277 5.93 -1.79 3.77
N PRO A 278 5.75 -3.07 4.14
CA PRO A 278 6.85 -3.94 4.52
C PRO A 278 8.07 -3.82 3.59
N GLY A 279 9.22 -3.46 4.16
CA GLY A 279 10.48 -3.28 3.43
C GLY A 279 10.67 -1.91 2.77
N PHE A 280 9.77 -0.94 2.98
CA PHE A 280 9.90 0.43 2.47
C PHE A 280 10.43 1.37 3.55
N ALA A 281 11.46 2.15 3.21
CA ALA A 281 12.05 3.19 4.06
C ALA A 281 12.35 2.69 5.48
N GLY A 282 11.62 3.18 6.48
CA GLY A 282 11.75 2.73 7.87
C GLY A 282 11.26 1.29 8.10
N SER A 283 10.23 0.85 7.37
CA SER A 283 9.57 -0.43 7.60
C SER A 283 10.48 -1.62 7.27
N THR A 284 10.43 -2.66 8.12
CA THR A 284 11.18 -3.91 7.90
C THR A 284 10.35 -4.92 7.10
N GLY A 285 10.97 -6.04 6.72
CA GLY A 285 10.27 -7.13 6.02
C GLY A 285 10.31 -7.01 4.51
N VAL A 286 9.33 -7.62 3.86
CA VAL A 286 9.18 -7.65 2.40
C VAL A 286 7.71 -7.58 2.01
N PRO A 287 7.35 -6.94 0.88
CA PRO A 287 5.96 -6.71 0.50
C PRO A 287 5.39 -7.94 -0.23
N LEU A 288 5.10 -8.99 0.54
CA LEU A 288 4.30 -10.13 0.08
C LEU A 288 2.84 -9.91 0.47
N PRO A 289 1.86 -10.46 -0.26
CA PRO A 289 0.44 -10.25 0.04
C PRO A 289 0.06 -10.48 1.52
N GLN A 290 0.59 -11.52 2.15
CA GLN A 290 0.34 -11.78 3.57
C GLN A 290 0.99 -10.75 4.49
N ASN A 291 2.22 -10.31 4.20
CA ASN A 291 2.92 -9.29 4.97
C ASN A 291 2.21 -7.93 4.86
N GLU A 292 1.71 -7.60 3.67
CA GLU A 292 0.88 -6.41 3.41
C GLU A 292 -0.41 -6.45 4.24
N ALA A 293 -1.12 -7.58 4.26
CA ALA A 293 -2.31 -7.77 5.09
C ALA A 293 -1.99 -7.64 6.59
N ASN A 294 -0.91 -8.29 7.07
CA ASN A 294 -0.49 -8.19 8.48
C ASN A 294 -0.10 -6.76 8.88
N ALA A 295 0.52 -6.01 7.97
CA ALA A 295 0.87 -4.60 8.18
C ALA A 295 -0.39 -3.72 8.24
N MET A 296 -1.32 -3.92 7.31
CA MET A 296 -2.59 -3.19 7.32
C MET A 296 -3.43 -3.49 8.56
N ASP A 297 -3.43 -4.74 9.04
CA ASP A 297 -4.12 -5.16 10.26
C ASP A 297 -3.64 -4.38 11.50
N VAL A 298 -2.33 -4.32 11.73
CA VAL A 298 -1.80 -3.57 12.88
C VAL A 298 -2.02 -2.06 12.74
N VAL A 299 -2.04 -1.52 11.52
CA VAL A 299 -2.38 -0.11 11.24
C VAL A 299 -3.84 0.19 11.62
N MET A 300 -4.79 -0.68 11.24
CA MET A 300 -6.20 -0.57 11.63
C MET A 300 -6.36 -0.64 13.16
N GLN A 301 -5.75 -1.64 13.78
CA GLN A 301 -5.81 -1.81 15.24
C GLN A 301 -5.20 -0.63 15.99
N TYR A 302 -4.10 -0.06 15.48
CA TYR A 302 -3.50 1.15 16.05
C TYR A 302 -4.46 2.34 15.95
N ALA A 303 -5.11 2.55 14.80
CA ALA A 303 -6.09 3.60 14.61
C ALA A 303 -7.28 3.48 15.59
N ILE A 304 -7.80 2.27 15.76
CA ILE A 304 -8.98 2.03 16.61
C ILE A 304 -8.60 2.10 18.09
N HIS A 305 -7.62 1.31 18.53
CA HIS A 305 -7.37 1.07 19.94
C HIS A 305 -6.40 2.08 20.58
N ARG A 306 -5.51 2.68 19.78
CA ARG A 306 -4.49 3.61 20.29
C ARG A 306 -4.78 5.06 19.95
N LEU A 307 -5.23 5.35 18.73
CA LEU A 307 -5.61 6.71 18.31
C LEU A 307 -7.06 7.06 18.67
N GLY A 308 -7.90 6.05 18.94
CA GLY A 308 -9.25 6.21 19.47
C GLY A 308 -10.28 6.65 18.43
N PHE A 309 -10.10 6.28 17.16
CA PHE A 309 -11.12 6.47 16.13
C PHE A 309 -12.08 5.29 16.14
N LEU A 310 -13.38 5.57 16.02
CA LEU A 310 -14.36 4.51 15.79
C LEU A 310 -14.23 4.01 14.35
N PRO A 311 -14.49 2.72 14.05
CA PRO A 311 -14.46 2.21 12.69
C PRO A 311 -15.27 3.08 11.71
N GLU A 312 -16.47 3.51 12.09
CA GLU A 312 -17.36 4.38 11.30
C GLU A 312 -16.79 5.78 10.97
N ASP A 313 -15.72 6.19 11.65
CA ASP A 313 -14.98 7.43 11.39
C ASP A 313 -13.70 7.21 10.57
N ILE A 314 -13.39 5.96 10.20
CA ILE A 314 -12.20 5.60 9.42
C ILE A 314 -12.57 5.45 7.94
N LEU A 315 -11.88 6.19 7.08
CA LEU A 315 -11.95 6.10 5.63
C LEU A 315 -10.64 5.51 5.11
N LEU A 316 -10.73 4.56 4.18
CA LEU A 316 -9.56 4.01 3.51
C LEU A 316 -9.39 4.69 2.16
N TYR A 317 -8.23 5.31 1.94
CA TYR A 317 -7.85 5.87 0.64
C TYR A 317 -6.65 5.12 0.09
N ALA A 318 -6.80 4.54 -1.09
CA ALA A 318 -5.75 3.78 -1.73
C ALA A 318 -5.41 4.32 -3.10
N TRP A 319 -4.11 4.33 -3.40
CA TRP A 319 -3.61 4.63 -4.73
C TRP A 319 -2.97 3.38 -5.35
N SER A 320 -3.37 3.06 -6.58
CA SER A 320 -2.74 2.01 -7.39
C SER A 320 -2.74 0.64 -6.69
N ILE A 321 -1.56 0.03 -6.50
CA ILE A 321 -1.38 -1.26 -5.83
C ILE A 321 -1.85 -1.27 -4.38
N GLY A 322 -1.88 -0.11 -3.70
CA GLY A 322 -2.43 0.04 -2.35
C GLY A 322 -3.91 -0.34 -2.28
N GLY A 323 -4.60 -0.46 -3.43
CA GLY A 323 -5.96 -0.99 -3.47
C GLY A 323 -6.07 -2.39 -2.88
N PHE A 324 -5.01 -3.22 -2.94
CA PHE A 324 -5.01 -4.54 -2.32
C PHE A 324 -5.13 -4.46 -0.79
N THR A 325 -4.31 -3.64 -0.14
CA THR A 325 -4.33 -3.50 1.33
C THR A 325 -5.62 -2.86 1.80
N ALA A 326 -6.12 -1.84 1.08
CA ALA A 326 -7.36 -1.18 1.44
C ALA A 326 -8.60 -2.05 1.21
N THR A 327 -8.67 -2.82 0.12
CA THR A 327 -9.79 -3.77 -0.08
C THR A 327 -9.73 -4.94 0.91
N TRP A 328 -8.52 -5.42 1.26
CA TRP A 328 -8.36 -6.39 2.34
C TRP A 328 -8.86 -5.86 3.69
N ALA A 329 -8.52 -4.60 4.03
CA ALA A 329 -8.98 -3.97 5.26
C ALA A 329 -10.49 -3.71 5.24
N ALA A 330 -11.06 -3.24 4.12
CA ALA A 330 -12.50 -3.03 4.00
C ALA A 330 -13.30 -4.34 4.17
N MET A 331 -12.81 -5.45 3.60
CA MET A 331 -13.38 -6.78 3.83
C MET A 331 -13.27 -7.23 5.29
N SER A 332 -12.16 -6.93 5.95
CA SER A 332 -11.87 -7.41 7.32
C SER A 332 -12.43 -6.51 8.42
N TYR A 333 -12.71 -5.25 8.11
CA TYR A 333 -13.27 -4.22 8.99
C TYR A 333 -14.45 -3.56 8.27
N PRO A 334 -15.60 -4.25 8.16
CA PRO A 334 -16.71 -3.79 7.30
C PRO A 334 -17.40 -2.52 7.81
N ASP A 335 -17.23 -2.17 9.09
CA ASP A 335 -17.85 -1.00 9.72
C ASP A 335 -17.15 0.33 9.39
N ILE A 336 -16.15 0.33 8.51
CA ILE A 336 -15.47 1.56 8.10
C ILE A 336 -16.41 2.56 7.42
N SER A 337 -16.09 3.85 7.51
CA SER A 337 -16.85 4.93 6.88
C SER A 337 -16.97 4.79 5.36
N GLY A 338 -15.98 4.19 4.69
CA GLY A 338 -15.94 4.12 3.25
C GLY A 338 -14.57 3.73 2.69
N LEU A 339 -14.56 3.38 1.41
CA LEU A 339 -13.37 3.00 0.66
C LEU A 339 -13.26 3.85 -0.62
N ILE A 340 -12.11 4.51 -0.81
CA ILE A 340 -11.77 5.25 -2.03
C ILE A 340 -10.58 4.55 -2.71
N LEU A 341 -10.78 4.10 -3.95
CA LEU A 341 -9.76 3.47 -4.77
C LEU A 341 -9.41 4.36 -5.96
N ASP A 342 -8.28 5.05 -5.89
CA ASP A 342 -7.75 5.90 -6.96
C ASP A 342 -6.72 5.15 -7.80
N ALA A 343 -6.92 5.14 -9.12
CA ALA A 343 -6.04 4.50 -10.08
C ALA A 343 -5.77 3.02 -9.77
N SER A 344 -6.75 2.31 -9.21
CA SER A 344 -6.60 0.90 -8.83
C SER A 344 -7.14 -0.05 -9.90
N PHE A 345 -6.96 -1.35 -9.66
CA PHE A 345 -7.28 -2.42 -10.59
C PHE A 345 -8.03 -3.55 -9.88
N ASP A 346 -8.65 -4.43 -10.65
CA ASP A 346 -9.38 -5.58 -10.12
C ASP A 346 -8.51 -6.83 -9.91
N ASP A 347 -7.54 -7.06 -10.79
CA ASP A 347 -6.69 -8.25 -10.80
C ASP A 347 -5.30 -7.90 -11.34
N LEU A 348 -4.24 -8.38 -10.69
CA LEU A 348 -2.87 -8.15 -11.11
C LEU A 348 -2.47 -8.90 -12.38
N VAL A 349 -3.06 -10.06 -12.68
CA VAL A 349 -2.60 -10.92 -13.79
C VAL A 349 -2.59 -10.19 -15.14
N PRO A 350 -3.66 -9.50 -15.56
CA PRO A 350 -3.64 -8.76 -16.83
C PRO A 350 -2.54 -7.70 -16.91
N LEU A 351 -2.27 -6.98 -15.81
CA LEU A 351 -1.23 -5.95 -15.75
C LEU A 351 0.17 -6.56 -15.83
N ALA A 352 0.40 -7.67 -15.13
CA ALA A 352 1.67 -8.40 -15.20
C ALA A 352 1.94 -8.93 -16.61
N LEU A 353 0.90 -9.42 -17.31
CA LEU A 353 1.03 -9.92 -18.68
C LEU A 353 1.28 -8.81 -19.71
N LYS A 354 0.82 -7.57 -19.47
CA LYS A 354 1.17 -6.41 -20.32
C LYS A 354 2.67 -6.12 -20.32
N VAL A 355 3.32 -6.26 -19.16
CA VAL A 355 4.75 -5.89 -18.99
C VAL A 355 5.69 -7.04 -19.35
N MET A 356 5.25 -8.28 -19.17
CA MET A 356 6.10 -9.46 -19.34
C MET A 356 6.05 -10.03 -20.76
N PRO A 357 7.12 -10.70 -21.24
CA PRO A 357 7.11 -11.33 -22.56
C PRO A 357 6.01 -12.40 -22.68
N GLU A 358 5.32 -12.43 -23.83
CA GLU A 358 4.21 -13.37 -24.08
C GLU A 358 4.64 -14.84 -23.94
N SER A 359 5.89 -15.16 -24.29
CA SER A 359 6.46 -16.50 -24.11
C SER A 359 6.50 -16.97 -22.65
N TRP A 360 6.39 -16.06 -21.67
CA TRP A 360 6.39 -16.35 -20.24
C TRP A 360 4.99 -16.34 -19.63
N ARG A 361 3.92 -16.14 -20.42
CA ARG A 361 2.53 -16.01 -19.95
C ARG A 361 2.15 -17.05 -18.89
N GLY A 362 2.43 -18.33 -19.15
CA GLY A 362 2.10 -19.42 -18.23
C GLY A 362 2.87 -19.37 -16.90
N LEU A 363 4.15 -19.01 -16.93
CA LEU A 363 4.98 -18.86 -15.73
C LEU A 363 4.55 -17.62 -14.92
N VAL A 364 4.32 -16.49 -15.58
CA VAL A 364 3.87 -15.24 -14.95
C VAL A 364 2.52 -15.45 -14.28
N THR A 365 1.55 -16.01 -15.00
CA THR A 365 0.21 -16.30 -14.46
C THR A 365 0.29 -17.19 -13.22
N ARG A 366 1.06 -18.29 -13.29
CA ARG A 366 1.27 -19.18 -12.14
C ARG A 366 1.93 -18.46 -10.97
N THR A 367 3.01 -17.73 -11.22
CA THR A 367 3.77 -17.01 -10.20
C THR A 367 2.90 -15.99 -9.48
N VAL A 368 2.14 -15.19 -10.24
CA VAL A 368 1.21 -14.20 -9.67
C VAL A 368 0.15 -14.91 -8.84
N ARG A 369 -0.53 -15.92 -9.37
CA ARG A 369 -1.61 -16.61 -8.65
C ARG A 369 -1.16 -17.34 -7.39
N GLN A 370 0.05 -17.89 -7.36
CA GLN A 370 0.52 -18.69 -6.23
C GLN A 370 1.23 -17.86 -5.14
N HIS A 371 1.88 -16.75 -5.51
CA HIS A 371 2.79 -16.06 -4.58
C HIS A 371 2.54 -14.55 -4.49
N LEU A 372 1.91 -13.93 -5.48
CA LEU A 372 1.71 -12.47 -5.57
C LEU A 372 0.26 -12.14 -5.95
N ASN A 373 -0.71 -12.90 -5.42
CA ASN A 373 -2.10 -12.81 -5.87
C ASN A 373 -2.77 -11.55 -5.28
N LEU A 374 -2.74 -10.45 -6.03
CA LEU A 374 -3.47 -9.24 -5.69
C LEU A 374 -4.78 -9.21 -6.49
N ASN A 375 -5.88 -9.54 -5.81
CA ASN A 375 -7.22 -9.61 -6.41
C ASN A 375 -8.19 -8.71 -5.64
N ASN A 376 -8.04 -7.40 -5.86
CA ASN A 376 -8.83 -6.37 -5.21
C ASN A 376 -10.32 -6.54 -5.53
N GLY A 377 -10.65 -7.02 -6.74
CA GLY A 377 -12.03 -7.21 -7.16
C GLY A 377 -12.76 -8.29 -6.35
N GLU A 378 -12.10 -9.41 -6.03
CA GLU A 378 -12.69 -10.44 -5.16
C GLU A 378 -12.83 -9.93 -3.72
N GLN A 379 -11.81 -9.25 -3.17
CA GLN A 379 -11.86 -8.68 -1.82
C GLN A 379 -12.96 -7.62 -1.69
N LEU A 380 -13.09 -6.76 -2.70
CA LEU A 380 -14.08 -5.69 -2.73
C LEU A 380 -15.52 -6.20 -2.67
N CYS A 381 -15.81 -7.38 -3.24
CA CYS A 381 -17.15 -7.96 -3.21
C CYS A 381 -17.63 -8.28 -1.79
N TRP A 382 -16.74 -8.55 -0.85
CA TRP A 382 -17.10 -8.83 0.55
C TRP A 382 -17.41 -7.59 1.36
N TYR A 383 -16.99 -6.43 0.88
CA TYR A 383 -17.21 -5.18 1.59
C TYR A 383 -18.61 -4.64 1.31
N GLN A 384 -19.40 -4.45 2.37
CA GLN A 384 -20.80 -4.01 2.30
C GLN A 384 -20.95 -2.49 2.30
N GLY A 385 -19.93 -1.75 2.75
CA GLY A 385 -20.02 -0.30 2.93
C GLY A 385 -19.84 0.55 1.67
N PRO A 386 -19.78 1.89 1.81
CA PRO A 386 -19.65 2.84 0.70
C PRO A 386 -18.32 2.73 -0.06
N VAL A 387 -18.36 2.74 -1.40
CA VAL A 387 -17.18 2.63 -2.29
C VAL A 387 -17.17 3.72 -3.36
N LEU A 388 -16.04 4.40 -3.54
CA LEU A 388 -15.77 5.30 -4.65
C LEU A 388 -14.54 4.82 -5.42
N LEU A 389 -14.66 4.71 -6.73
CA LEU A 389 -13.56 4.43 -7.64
C LEU A 389 -13.20 5.72 -8.37
N VAL A 390 -11.95 6.14 -8.29
CA VAL A 390 -11.42 7.26 -9.09
C VAL A 390 -10.65 6.68 -10.25
N ARG A 391 -11.22 6.78 -11.46
CA ARG A 391 -10.63 6.29 -12.70
C ARG A 391 -9.91 7.42 -13.42
N ARG A 392 -8.59 7.24 -13.57
CA ARG A 392 -7.76 8.14 -14.37
C ARG A 392 -7.94 7.86 -15.84
N THR A 393 -8.38 8.86 -16.61
CA THR A 393 -8.73 8.65 -18.02
C THR A 393 -7.51 8.53 -18.93
N LYS A 394 -6.35 9.05 -18.51
CA LYS A 394 -5.08 8.97 -19.25
C LYS A 394 -4.06 8.04 -18.58
N ASP A 395 -4.54 7.01 -17.88
CA ASP A 395 -3.70 6.10 -17.10
C ASP A 395 -2.90 5.13 -17.99
N GLU A 396 -1.59 5.28 -18.00
CA GLU A 396 -0.66 4.46 -18.77
C GLU A 396 -0.25 3.15 -18.08
N ILE A 397 -0.49 3.04 -16.77
CA ILE A 397 -0.05 1.93 -15.90
C ILE A 397 -1.16 0.89 -15.73
N ILE A 398 -2.39 1.35 -15.49
CA ILE A 398 -3.56 0.54 -15.12
C ILE A 398 -4.38 0.11 -16.35
N THR A 399 -3.94 0.49 -17.55
CA THR A 399 -4.43 0.00 -18.84
C THR A 399 -3.72 -1.29 -19.25
N THR A 400 -4.38 -2.17 -20.03
CA THR A 400 -3.78 -3.44 -20.48
C THR A 400 -3.27 -3.45 -21.92
N THR A 401 -3.54 -2.40 -22.68
CA THR A 401 -3.16 -2.30 -24.10
C THR A 401 -2.19 -1.13 -24.29
N VAL A 402 -2.58 -0.10 -25.05
CA VAL A 402 -1.82 1.12 -25.30
C VAL A 402 -2.25 2.21 -24.31
N PRO A 403 -1.40 3.22 -24.07
CA PRO A 403 -1.83 4.46 -23.43
C PRO A 403 -3.05 5.03 -24.17
N ASP A 404 -3.95 5.70 -23.43
CA ASP A 404 -5.18 6.31 -23.93
C ASP A 404 -6.31 5.36 -24.39
N ASP A 405 -6.14 4.03 -24.27
CA ASP A 405 -7.25 3.08 -24.40
C ASP A 405 -8.03 2.98 -23.08
N ILE A 406 -9.00 3.88 -22.91
CA ILE A 406 -9.83 3.99 -21.71
C ILE A 406 -10.60 2.69 -21.41
N MET A 407 -10.95 1.91 -22.43
CA MET A 407 -11.69 0.64 -22.26
C MET A 407 -10.82 -0.44 -21.62
N SER A 408 -9.51 -0.39 -21.87
CA SER A 408 -8.55 -1.31 -21.26
C SER A 408 -8.21 -1.01 -19.80
N ASN A 409 -8.66 0.13 -19.25
CA ASN A 409 -8.41 0.50 -17.87
C ASN A 409 -9.02 -0.53 -16.91
N ARG A 410 -8.20 -1.09 -16.00
CA ARG A 410 -8.66 -2.12 -15.05
C ARG A 410 -9.67 -1.61 -14.03
N GLY A 411 -9.76 -0.29 -13.80
CA GLY A 411 -10.84 0.32 -13.00
C GLY A 411 -12.23 0.02 -13.55
N ASN A 412 -12.38 -0.15 -14.88
CA ASN A 412 -13.64 -0.56 -15.52
C ASN A 412 -14.07 -1.95 -15.05
N ASN A 413 -13.13 -2.89 -15.01
CA ASN A 413 -13.38 -4.26 -14.59
C ASN A 413 -13.66 -4.34 -13.09
N LEU A 414 -13.03 -3.48 -12.30
CA LEU A 414 -13.28 -3.34 -10.87
C LEU A 414 -14.70 -2.85 -10.59
N LEU A 415 -15.15 -1.78 -11.28
CA LEU A 415 -16.52 -1.28 -11.17
C LEU A 415 -17.54 -2.35 -11.59
N LEU A 416 -17.32 -3.00 -12.74
CA LEU A 416 -18.23 -4.04 -13.22
C LEU A 416 -18.32 -5.21 -12.24
N LYS A 417 -17.21 -5.66 -11.63
CA LYS A 417 -17.24 -6.69 -10.58
C LYS A 417 -18.05 -6.25 -9.37
N LEU A 418 -17.80 -5.04 -8.86
CA LEU A 418 -18.53 -4.47 -7.73
C LEU A 418 -20.05 -4.44 -7.99
N LEU A 419 -20.46 -3.84 -9.11
CA LEU A 419 -21.89 -3.69 -9.43
C LEU A 419 -22.55 -5.03 -9.74
N THR A 420 -21.86 -5.93 -10.45
CA THR A 420 -22.41 -7.26 -10.77
C THR A 420 -22.61 -8.09 -9.51
N HIS A 421 -21.72 -7.95 -8.52
CA HIS A 421 -21.88 -8.59 -7.24
C HIS A 421 -23.01 -7.96 -6.42
N ARG A 422 -23.04 -6.63 -6.30
CA ARG A 422 -24.04 -5.94 -5.45
C ARG A 422 -25.45 -5.97 -6.02
N TYR A 423 -25.60 -5.90 -7.35
CA TYR A 423 -26.88 -5.75 -8.04
C TYR A 423 -27.00 -6.71 -9.23
N PRO A 424 -26.94 -8.04 -9.00
CA PRO A 424 -26.86 -9.03 -10.08
C PRO A 424 -28.01 -8.97 -11.08
N LYS A 425 -29.22 -8.60 -10.66
CA LYS A 425 -30.40 -8.53 -11.54
C LYS A 425 -30.41 -7.25 -12.40
N VAL A 426 -29.95 -6.12 -11.84
CA VAL A 426 -29.70 -4.87 -12.58
C VAL A 426 -28.56 -5.06 -13.59
N MET A 427 -27.47 -5.68 -13.15
CA MET A 427 -26.26 -5.96 -13.93
C MET A 427 -26.36 -7.29 -14.69
N ALA A 428 -27.56 -7.65 -15.14
CA ALA A 428 -27.71 -8.67 -16.17
C ALA A 428 -27.03 -8.23 -17.49
N GLU A 429 -27.09 -9.05 -18.54
CA GLU A 429 -26.40 -8.81 -19.82
C GLU A 429 -26.60 -7.39 -20.38
N GLU A 430 -27.84 -6.89 -20.37
CA GLU A 430 -28.18 -5.55 -20.84
C GLU A 430 -27.58 -4.44 -19.98
N GLY A 431 -27.64 -4.55 -18.65
CA GLY A 431 -27.07 -3.55 -17.73
C GLY A 431 -25.54 -3.50 -17.87
N VAL A 432 -24.89 -4.65 -17.97
CA VAL A 432 -23.44 -4.73 -18.23
C VAL A 432 -23.08 -4.11 -19.57
N ARG A 433 -23.88 -4.33 -20.62
CA ARG A 433 -23.63 -3.76 -21.95
C ARG A 433 -23.66 -2.23 -21.91
N VAL A 434 -24.69 -1.67 -21.29
CA VAL A 434 -24.88 -0.21 -21.23
C VAL A 434 -23.83 0.47 -20.34
N VAL A 435 -23.46 -0.16 -19.21
CA VAL A 435 -22.36 0.35 -18.38
C VAL A 435 -21.02 0.28 -19.14
N ARG A 436 -20.76 -0.76 -19.94
CA ARG A 436 -19.56 -0.80 -20.81
C ARG A 436 -19.57 0.28 -21.88
N GLU A 437 -20.72 0.56 -22.48
CA GLU A 437 -20.87 1.67 -23.44
C GLU A 437 -20.50 3.01 -22.77
N TRP A 438 -21.06 3.28 -21.59
CA TRP A 438 -20.74 4.47 -20.80
C TRP A 438 -19.26 4.54 -20.39
N LEU A 439 -18.67 3.42 -19.97
CA LEU A 439 -17.24 3.35 -19.63
C LEU A 439 -16.32 3.62 -20.83
N GLY A 440 -16.82 3.44 -22.06
CA GLY A 440 -16.08 3.74 -23.29
C GLY A 440 -16.10 5.21 -23.69
N ALA A 441 -16.92 6.03 -23.05
CA ALA A 441 -16.91 7.47 -23.25
C ALA A 441 -15.59 8.07 -22.77
N SER A 442 -14.94 8.82 -23.64
CA SER A 442 -13.63 9.42 -23.39
C SER A 442 -13.72 10.84 -22.82
N THR A 443 -14.90 11.46 -22.91
CA THR A 443 -15.14 12.83 -22.44
C THR A 443 -16.39 12.93 -21.57
N PRO A 444 -16.46 13.92 -20.64
CA PRO A 444 -17.66 14.17 -19.85
C PRO A 444 -18.91 14.46 -20.70
N MET A 445 -18.73 15.03 -21.89
CA MET A 445 -19.84 15.30 -22.82
C MET A 445 -20.42 14.02 -23.41
N GLU A 446 -19.57 13.06 -23.80
CA GLU A 446 -20.00 11.74 -24.27
C GLU A 446 -20.69 10.95 -23.15
N GLU A 447 -20.13 10.98 -21.93
CA GLU A 447 -20.75 10.36 -20.76
C GLU A 447 -22.15 10.92 -20.51
N ALA A 448 -22.30 12.24 -20.52
CA ALA A 448 -23.59 12.90 -20.33
C ALA A 448 -24.57 12.61 -21.48
N SER A 449 -24.07 12.49 -22.71
CA SER A 449 -24.87 12.12 -23.89
C SER A 449 -25.44 10.71 -23.75
N ILE A 450 -24.62 9.73 -23.37
CA ILE A 450 -25.06 8.35 -23.10
C ILE A 450 -26.05 8.33 -21.93
N TYR A 451 -25.76 9.04 -20.85
CA TYR A 451 -26.67 9.10 -19.69
C TYR A 451 -28.05 9.70 -20.08
N SER A 452 -28.06 10.70 -20.95
CA SER A 452 -29.29 11.33 -21.44
C SER A 452 -30.03 10.46 -22.47
N SER A 453 -29.32 9.71 -23.32
CA SER A 453 -29.94 8.86 -24.35
C SER A 453 -30.72 7.69 -23.77
N TYR A 454 -30.35 7.22 -22.59
CA TYR A 454 -31.08 6.20 -21.83
C TYR A 454 -32.14 6.80 -20.88
N GLU A 455 -32.38 8.11 -20.94
CA GLU A 455 -33.42 8.82 -20.17
C GLU A 455 -33.33 8.51 -18.66
N VAL A 456 -32.11 8.49 -18.11
CA VAL A 456 -31.90 8.11 -16.71
C VAL A 456 -32.47 9.16 -15.77
N GLU A 457 -33.49 8.78 -15.00
CA GLU A 457 -34.10 9.62 -13.97
C GLU A 457 -33.50 9.35 -12.58
N ASP A 458 -32.63 10.24 -12.10
CA ASP A 458 -31.93 10.11 -10.81
C ASP A 458 -32.90 9.95 -9.62
N ASP A 459 -33.98 10.73 -9.57
CA ASP A 459 -34.96 10.70 -8.46
C ASP A 459 -35.75 9.39 -8.43
N TRP A 460 -36.11 8.87 -9.61
CA TRP A 460 -36.75 7.56 -9.72
C TRP A 460 -35.80 6.45 -9.28
N CYS A 461 -34.54 6.46 -9.73
CA CYS A 461 -33.53 5.49 -9.33
C CYS A 461 -33.32 5.48 -7.81
N LEU A 462 -33.21 6.66 -7.20
CA LEU A 462 -33.09 6.81 -5.74
C LEU A 462 -34.32 6.28 -5.01
N SER A 463 -35.52 6.57 -5.51
CA SER A 463 -36.78 6.09 -4.92
C SER A 463 -36.86 4.57 -4.92
N VAL A 464 -36.53 3.94 -6.05
CA VAL A 464 -36.51 2.46 -6.19
C VAL A 464 -35.52 1.84 -5.20
N LEU A 465 -34.28 2.34 -5.16
CA LEU A 465 -33.25 1.78 -4.28
C LEU A 465 -33.60 1.97 -2.80
N LYS A 466 -34.13 3.13 -2.40
CA LYS A 466 -34.56 3.38 -1.01
C LYS A 466 -35.72 2.49 -0.59
N SER A 467 -36.69 2.28 -1.48
CA SER A 467 -37.82 1.40 -1.23
C SER A 467 -37.34 -0.04 -1.03
N TYR A 468 -36.43 -0.52 -1.90
CA TYR A 468 -35.86 -1.86 -1.77
C TYR A 468 -35.08 -2.05 -0.46
N LYS A 469 -34.21 -1.09 -0.09
CA LYS A 469 -33.44 -1.12 1.17
C LYS A 469 -34.34 -1.17 2.41
N ALA A 470 -35.52 -0.55 2.35
CA ALA A 470 -36.48 -0.58 3.45
C ALA A 470 -37.21 -1.93 3.57
N GLU A 471 -37.34 -2.70 2.49
CA GLU A 471 -38.09 -3.96 2.44
C GLU A 471 -37.21 -5.21 2.67
N ASP A 472 -36.06 -5.30 2.01
CA ASP A 472 -35.28 -6.56 1.88
C ASP A 472 -34.01 -6.60 2.76
N GLY A 473 -33.76 -5.54 3.54
CA GLY A 473 -32.57 -5.39 4.36
C GLY A 473 -31.42 -4.64 3.67
N GLY A 474 -30.29 -4.51 4.38
CA GLY A 474 -29.18 -3.61 3.99
C GLY A 474 -27.95 -4.30 3.38
N GLU A 475 -27.90 -5.63 3.32
CA GLU A 475 -26.72 -6.38 2.89
C GLU A 475 -26.81 -6.78 1.41
N PHE A 476 -25.70 -6.68 0.70
CA PHE A 476 -25.55 -7.15 -0.68
C PHE A 476 -25.32 -8.67 -0.71
N PRO A 477 -25.76 -9.38 -1.76
CA PRO A 477 -26.33 -8.89 -3.02
C PRO A 477 -27.82 -8.54 -2.96
N TRP A 478 -28.25 -7.51 -3.69
CA TRP A 478 -29.65 -7.12 -3.83
C TRP A 478 -30.28 -7.71 -5.09
N SER A 479 -31.48 -8.26 -4.96
CA SER A 479 -32.28 -8.78 -6.09
C SER A 479 -33.11 -7.69 -6.79
N VAL A 480 -32.89 -6.41 -6.46
CA VAL A 480 -33.49 -5.27 -7.15
C VAL A 480 -33.28 -5.40 -8.66
N GLY A 481 -34.36 -5.23 -9.44
CA GLY A 481 -34.34 -5.44 -10.88
C GLY A 481 -34.96 -6.75 -11.37
N GLU A 482 -35.30 -7.70 -10.49
CA GLU A 482 -35.90 -8.99 -10.90
C GLU A 482 -37.23 -8.81 -11.65
N ASP A 483 -38.14 -7.99 -11.13
CA ASP A 483 -39.44 -7.70 -11.74
C ASP A 483 -39.47 -6.43 -12.60
N MET A 484 -38.29 -5.88 -12.93
CA MET A 484 -38.18 -4.62 -13.66
C MET A 484 -38.05 -4.83 -15.17
N THR A 485 -38.60 -3.88 -15.93
CA THR A 485 -38.40 -3.84 -17.38
C THR A 485 -36.92 -3.70 -17.73
N PRO A 486 -36.48 -4.17 -18.92
CA PRO A 486 -35.11 -3.93 -19.38
C PRO A 486 -34.71 -2.45 -19.34
N GLU A 487 -35.63 -1.54 -19.66
CA GLU A 487 -35.45 -0.08 -19.61
C GLU A 487 -35.08 0.38 -18.20
N GLY A 488 -35.87 -0.02 -17.20
CA GLY A 488 -35.61 0.37 -15.80
C GLY A 488 -34.29 -0.19 -15.27
N ARG A 489 -33.91 -1.41 -15.68
CA ARG A 489 -32.60 -1.98 -15.33
C ARG A 489 -31.43 -1.22 -15.95
N ARG A 490 -31.56 -0.78 -17.20
CA ARG A 490 -30.52 0.04 -17.86
C ARG A 490 -30.32 1.37 -17.16
N GLN A 491 -31.41 2.04 -16.78
CA GLN A 491 -31.34 3.30 -16.03
C GLN A 491 -30.65 3.12 -14.68
N LEU A 492 -31.07 2.12 -13.90
CA LEU A 492 -30.42 1.82 -12.61
C LEU A 492 -28.94 1.47 -12.76
N ALA A 493 -28.57 0.69 -13.79
CA ALA A 493 -27.18 0.31 -14.03
C ALA A 493 -26.28 1.53 -14.27
N LEU A 494 -26.72 2.47 -15.12
CA LEU A 494 -26.01 3.72 -15.40
C LEU A 494 -25.96 4.64 -14.18
N PHE A 495 -27.07 4.78 -13.46
CA PHE A 495 -27.15 5.57 -12.24
C PHE A 495 -26.12 5.06 -11.21
N LEU A 496 -26.11 3.75 -10.93
CA LEU A 496 -25.20 3.12 -10.00
C LEU A 496 -23.74 3.25 -10.44
N ALA A 497 -23.44 3.08 -11.73
CA ALA A 497 -22.11 3.30 -12.28
C ALA A 497 -21.60 4.73 -12.02
N ARG A 498 -22.46 5.73 -12.25
CA ARG A 498 -22.13 7.15 -12.00
C ARG A 498 -21.97 7.49 -10.52
N LYS A 499 -22.66 6.80 -9.60
CA LYS A 499 -22.49 7.00 -8.14
C LYS A 499 -21.21 6.37 -7.59
N HIS A 500 -20.70 5.32 -8.21
CA HIS A 500 -19.52 4.58 -7.74
C HIS A 500 -18.22 4.90 -8.49
N LEU A 501 -18.28 5.60 -9.62
CA LEU A 501 -17.11 5.95 -10.43
C LEU A 501 -17.01 7.47 -10.68
N GLN A 502 -15.88 8.05 -10.32
CA GLN A 502 -15.48 9.41 -10.68
C GLN A 502 -14.34 9.34 -11.70
N ASN A 503 -14.51 10.02 -12.84
CA ASN A 503 -13.42 10.18 -13.80
C ASN A 503 -12.55 11.38 -13.43
N PHE A 504 -11.23 11.19 -13.52
CA PHE A 504 -10.24 12.25 -13.30
C PHE A 504 -9.29 12.30 -14.50
N GLU A 505 -9.22 13.44 -15.17
CA GLU A 505 -8.40 13.61 -16.37
C GLU A 505 -6.92 13.82 -16.02
N ALA A 506 -6.20 12.72 -15.77
CA ALA A 506 -4.79 12.75 -15.44
C ALA A 506 -4.06 11.44 -15.80
N THR A 507 -2.73 11.50 -15.83
CA THR A 507 -1.87 10.31 -15.90
C THR A 507 -1.74 9.64 -14.53
N HIS A 508 -1.13 8.46 -14.49
CA HIS A 508 -1.13 7.62 -13.29
C HIS A 508 -0.51 8.29 -12.05
N CYS A 509 0.62 8.99 -12.23
CA CYS A 509 1.41 9.56 -11.13
C CYS A 509 1.05 11.02 -10.78
N THR A 510 0.05 11.62 -11.43
CA THR A 510 -0.40 12.97 -11.06
C THR A 510 -1.09 12.93 -9.68
N PRO A 511 -0.70 13.72 -8.67
CA PRO A 511 -1.41 13.73 -7.40
C PRO A 511 -2.89 14.10 -7.57
N LEU A 512 -3.79 13.41 -6.85
CA LEU A 512 -5.20 13.77 -6.83
C LEU A 512 -5.37 15.08 -6.04
N PRO A 513 -5.95 16.15 -6.63
CA PRO A 513 -6.17 17.39 -5.90
C PRO A 513 -7.14 17.19 -4.74
N SER A 514 -6.96 17.95 -3.65
CA SER A 514 -7.85 17.92 -2.49
C SER A 514 -9.33 18.18 -2.84
N GLN A 515 -9.60 18.97 -3.89
CA GLN A 515 -10.94 19.30 -4.37
C GLN A 515 -11.64 18.13 -5.04
N GLU A 516 -10.88 17.17 -5.56
CA GLU A 516 -11.39 15.95 -6.20
C GLU A 516 -11.55 14.79 -5.19
N PHE A 517 -11.14 15.00 -3.93
CA PHE A 517 -11.25 14.01 -2.86
C PHE A 517 -12.68 13.97 -2.30
N ASN A 518 -13.55 13.22 -2.98
CA ASN A 518 -14.95 13.08 -2.60
C ASN A 518 -15.17 11.87 -1.69
N LEU A 519 -16.11 12.00 -0.75
CA LEU A 519 -16.54 10.85 0.05
C LEU A 519 -17.37 9.88 -0.80
N PRO A 520 -17.26 8.56 -0.55
CA PRO A 520 -18.08 7.58 -1.24
C PRO A 520 -19.58 7.80 -1.05
N TRP A 521 -20.35 7.52 -2.10
CA TRP A 521 -21.81 7.61 -2.05
C TRP A 521 -22.39 6.53 -1.13
N SER A 522 -23.36 6.95 -0.30
CA SER A 522 -24.18 6.09 0.54
C SER A 522 -25.66 6.41 0.30
N LEU A 523 -26.49 5.37 0.23
CA LEU A 523 -27.92 5.45 -0.11
C LEU A 523 -28.81 5.81 1.09
#